data_AF-A0A2T2UL35-F1
#
_entry.id   AF-A0A2T2UL35-F1
#
_cell.length_a   1.000
_cell.length_b   1.000
_cell.length_c   1.000
_cell.angle_alpha   90.00
_cell.angle_beta   90.00
_cell.angle_gamma   90.00
#
_symmetry.space_group_name_H-M   'P 1'
#
loop_
_entity.id
_entity.type
_entity.pdbx_description
1 polymer ?
#
loop_
_entity_poly.entity_id
_entity_poly.type
_entity_poly.pdbx_seq_one_letter_code
_entity_poly.pdbx_strand_id
1 'polypeptide(L)'
;MSNSKAPSPAEQELIEEFGNIYESYGLRRLQGLIVGLLLTRSEPVSLDDMVEILDRSKGPISISVRRLDDFDLVRKVEGPNNRRNYYTSHPDIFFNNFKFNMKTVRENRALAERFLARINPEGEETEKTKESLEHMKAFYELMESFFEDFAKRWHEVKQERLEDGMSSSGEPVASR
;
A
#
# COMPACT_ATOMS: atom_id res chain seq x y z
N MET A 1 27.88 17.50 -0.87
CA MET A 1 26.97 18.10 0.13
C MET A 1 26.36 16.96 0.92
N SER A 2 26.54 16.95 2.24
CA SER A 2 26.20 15.83 3.11
C SER A 2 24.67 15.74 3.24
N ASN A 3 24.04 14.77 2.56
CA ASN A 3 22.62 14.47 2.76
C ASN A 3 22.47 13.94 4.19
N SER A 4 21.89 14.74 5.08
CA SER A 4 21.58 14.30 6.43
C SER A 4 20.69 13.06 6.35
N LYS A 5 21.11 11.96 6.96
CA LYS A 5 20.25 10.77 7.15
C LYS A 5 19.02 11.09 8.01
N ALA A 6 19.11 12.11 8.87
CA ALA A 6 18.04 12.45 9.79
C ALA A 6 16.87 13.13 9.06
N PRO A 7 15.62 12.68 9.28
CA PRO A 7 14.45 13.33 8.71
C PRO A 7 14.27 14.77 9.21
N SER A 8 13.78 15.65 8.34
CA SER A 8 13.35 17.01 8.73
C SER A 8 12.12 16.95 9.67
N PRO A 9 11.78 18.03 10.40
CA PRO A 9 10.60 18.02 11.27
C PRO A 9 9.29 17.61 10.57
N ALA A 10 9.07 18.11 9.34
CA ALA A 10 7.90 17.75 8.55
C ALA A 10 7.92 16.27 8.09
N GLU A 11 9.12 15.74 7.78
CA GLU A 11 9.27 14.32 7.47
C GLU A 11 9.05 13.44 8.70
N GLN A 12 9.50 13.86 9.89
CA GLN A 12 9.26 13.15 11.15
C GLN A 12 7.76 13.09 11.47
N GLU A 13 7.06 14.22 11.32
CA GLU A 13 5.61 14.26 11.50
C GLU A 13 4.89 13.32 10.52
N LEU A 14 5.27 13.34 9.24
CA LEU A 14 4.70 12.43 8.24
C LEU A 14 4.96 10.95 8.61
N ILE A 15 6.17 10.61 9.05
CA ILE A 15 6.53 9.26 9.48
C ILE A 15 5.63 8.81 10.63
N GLU A 16 5.49 9.62 11.67
CA GLU A 16 4.67 9.31 12.84
C GLU A 16 3.19 9.20 12.49
N GLU A 17 2.66 10.07 11.62
CA GLU A 17 1.27 10.01 11.19
C GLU A 17 0.95 8.75 10.38
N PHE A 18 1.86 8.28 9.52
CA PHE A 18 1.69 6.97 8.89
C PHE A 18 1.68 5.83 9.93
N GLY A 19 2.50 5.94 10.98
CA GLY A 19 2.44 5.04 12.13
C GLY A 19 1.06 5.03 12.80
N ASN A 20 0.53 6.22 13.10
CA ASN A 20 -0.78 6.43 13.73
C ASN A 20 -1.92 5.86 12.86
N ILE A 21 -1.90 6.15 11.56
CA ILE A 21 -2.89 5.66 10.59
C ILE A 21 -2.94 4.14 10.61
N TYR A 22 -1.79 3.47 10.48
CA TYR A 22 -1.74 2.00 10.46
C TYR A 22 -2.27 1.41 11.77
N GLU A 23 -1.86 1.96 12.91
CA GLU A 23 -2.32 1.51 14.23
C GLU A 23 -3.84 1.69 14.40
N SER A 24 -4.41 2.80 13.92
CA SER A 24 -5.85 3.09 14.00
C SER A 24 -6.72 2.09 13.21
N TYR A 25 -6.16 1.51 12.14
CA TYR A 25 -6.79 0.46 11.34
C TYR A 25 -6.47 -0.96 11.86
N GLY A 26 -5.85 -1.09 13.04
CA GLY A 26 -5.47 -2.38 13.62
C GLY A 26 -4.27 -3.04 12.94
N LEU A 27 -3.54 -2.31 12.10
CA LEU A 27 -2.30 -2.77 11.47
C LEU A 27 -1.09 -2.50 12.37
N ARG A 28 0.06 -3.07 12.02
CA ARG A 28 1.28 -2.88 12.82
C ARG A 28 1.81 -1.45 12.62
N ARG A 29 1.84 -0.64 13.69
CA ARG A 29 2.42 0.71 13.70
C ARG A 29 3.77 0.80 12.98
N LEU A 30 4.67 -0.16 13.24
CA LEU A 30 6.01 -0.20 12.64
C LEU A 30 5.99 -0.25 11.09
N GLN A 31 5.00 -0.93 10.50
CA GLN A 31 4.85 -0.96 9.05
C GLN A 31 4.46 0.42 8.51
N GLY A 32 3.59 1.13 9.22
CA GLY A 32 3.27 2.53 8.92
C GLY A 32 4.50 3.42 8.97
N LEU A 33 5.28 3.35 10.05
CA LEU A 33 6.53 4.12 10.19
C LEU A 33 7.52 3.86 9.03
N ILE A 34 7.67 2.59 8.60
CA ILE A 34 8.54 2.23 7.47
C ILE A 34 8.00 2.81 6.16
N VAL A 35 6.69 2.73 5.91
CA VAL A 35 6.06 3.33 4.72
C VAL A 35 6.26 4.84 4.71
N GLY A 36 5.95 5.53 5.81
CA GLY A 36 6.18 6.97 5.96
C GLY A 36 7.63 7.33 5.72
N LEU A 37 8.58 6.57 6.29
CA LEU A 37 10.00 6.80 6.07
C LEU A 37 10.36 6.69 4.60
N LEU A 38 9.96 5.62 3.91
CA LEU A 38 10.30 5.39 2.51
C LEU A 38 9.62 6.36 1.53
N LEU A 39 8.53 7.01 1.93
CA LEU A 39 7.91 8.09 1.15
C LEU A 39 8.72 9.41 1.24
N THR A 40 9.51 9.59 2.30
CA THR A 40 10.36 10.80 2.49
C THR A 40 11.73 10.70 1.83
N ARG A 41 12.06 9.59 1.14
CA ARG A 41 13.41 9.32 0.64
C ARG A 41 13.42 9.15 -0.87
N SER A 42 14.24 9.97 -1.53
CA SER A 42 14.52 9.85 -2.96
C SER A 42 15.50 8.73 -3.28
N GLU A 43 16.39 8.39 -2.33
CA GLU A 43 17.40 7.35 -2.46
C GLU A 43 17.00 6.06 -1.73
N PRO A 44 17.46 4.88 -2.20
CA PRO A 44 17.25 3.63 -1.48
C PRO A 44 17.76 3.66 -0.03
N VAL A 45 16.95 3.15 0.90
CA VAL A 45 17.26 3.12 2.33
C VAL A 45 17.66 1.71 2.74
N SER A 46 18.79 1.55 3.44
CA SER A 46 19.18 0.23 3.92
C SER A 46 18.43 -0.17 5.20
N LEU A 47 18.34 -1.47 5.48
CA LEU A 47 17.81 -1.97 6.76
C LEU A 47 18.49 -1.35 7.98
N ASP A 48 19.80 -1.12 7.91
CA ASP A 48 20.56 -0.54 9.01
C ASP A 48 20.22 0.95 9.19
N ASP A 49 19.94 1.67 8.09
CA ASP A 49 19.49 3.07 8.17
C ASP A 49 18.07 3.15 8.75
N MET A 50 17.17 2.21 8.40
CA MET A 50 15.83 2.15 9.01
C MET A 50 15.90 1.88 10.53
N VAL A 51 16.82 1.02 10.96
CA VAL A 51 17.07 0.74 12.39
C VAL A 51 17.52 2.00 13.11
N GLU A 52 18.45 2.74 12.51
CA GLU A 52 18.99 3.99 13.06
C GLU A 52 17.92 5.09 13.12
N ILE A 53 17.18 5.31 12.02
CA ILE A 53 16.22 6.43 11.90
C ILE A 53 14.96 6.19 12.75
N LEU A 54 14.44 4.96 12.76
CA LEU A 54 13.20 4.65 13.50
C LEU A 54 13.45 4.26 14.95
N ASP A 55 14.72 4.16 15.38
CA ASP A 55 15.12 3.69 16.71
C ASP A 55 14.44 2.36 17.07
N ARG A 56 14.64 1.34 16.22
CA ARG A 56 14.06 0.00 16.40
C ARG A 56 15.05 -1.11 16.08
N SER A 57 14.92 -2.23 16.77
CA SER A 57 15.75 -3.41 16.53
C SER A 57 15.60 -3.96 15.09
N LYS A 58 16.71 -4.50 14.56
CA LYS A 58 16.81 -5.02 13.19
C LYS A 58 15.82 -6.15 12.85
N GLY A 59 15.50 -7.02 13.82
CA GLY A 59 14.58 -8.14 13.62
C GLY A 59 13.18 -7.68 13.18
N PRO A 60 12.46 -6.88 14.00
CA PRO A 60 11.16 -6.31 13.66
C PRO A 60 11.16 -5.49 12.35
N ILE A 61 12.21 -4.70 12.09
CA ILE A 61 12.35 -3.94 10.83
C ILE A 61 12.41 -4.90 9.63
N SER A 62 13.28 -5.91 9.68
CA SER A 62 13.47 -6.90 8.62
C SER A 62 12.18 -7.67 8.30
N ILE A 63 11.43 -8.07 9.34
CA ILE A 63 10.14 -8.75 9.17
C ILE A 63 9.10 -7.80 8.55
N SER A 64 9.04 -6.57 9.05
CA SER A 64 8.03 -5.60 8.63
C SER A 64 8.25 -5.15 7.18
N VAL A 65 9.48 -4.83 6.79
CA VAL A 65 9.78 -4.42 5.42
C VAL A 65 9.59 -5.55 4.42
N ARG A 66 9.92 -6.80 4.78
CA ARG A 66 9.66 -7.96 3.92
C ARG A 66 8.16 -8.18 3.72
N ARG A 67 7.35 -8.01 4.76
CA ARG A 67 5.89 -8.09 4.62
C ARG A 67 5.34 -6.98 3.72
N LEU A 68 5.90 -5.78 3.81
CA LEU A 68 5.52 -4.67 2.92
C LEU A 68 5.93 -4.93 1.47
N ASP A 69 7.08 -5.61 1.27
CA ASP A 69 7.60 -6.05 -0.03
C ASP A 69 6.66 -7.12 -0.64
N ASP A 70 6.22 -8.10 0.16
CA ASP A 70 5.23 -9.12 -0.25
C ASP A 70 3.88 -8.52 -0.71
N PHE A 71 3.59 -7.28 -0.32
CA PHE A 71 2.37 -6.54 -0.66
C PHE A 71 2.59 -5.46 -1.73
N ASP A 72 3.76 -5.43 -2.35
CA ASP A 72 4.18 -4.43 -3.33
C ASP A 72 4.03 -2.97 -2.84
N LEU A 73 4.11 -2.74 -1.53
CA LEU A 73 4.09 -1.39 -0.96
C LEU A 73 5.49 -0.78 -0.97
N VAL A 74 6.48 -1.61 -0.72
CA VAL A 74 7.90 -1.27 -0.84
C VAL A 74 8.52 -2.28 -1.79
N ARG A 75 9.73 -2.01 -2.27
CA ARG A 75 10.46 -2.95 -3.12
C ARG A 75 11.92 -2.98 -2.75
N LYS A 76 12.48 -4.19 -2.71
CA LYS A 76 13.92 -4.37 -2.59
C LYS A 76 14.62 -3.88 -3.86
N VAL A 77 15.70 -3.14 -3.71
CA VAL A 77 16.50 -2.59 -4.82
C VAL A 77 17.99 -2.79 -4.58
N GLU A 78 18.78 -2.64 -5.64
CA GLU A 78 20.23 -2.51 -5.51
C GLU A 78 20.59 -1.21 -4.79
N GLY A 79 21.73 -1.20 -4.13
CA GLY A 79 22.23 -0.02 -3.44
C GLY A 79 23.75 0.05 -3.46
N PRO A 80 24.32 1.15 -2.93
CA PRO A 80 25.74 1.45 -3.07
C PRO A 80 26.67 0.44 -2.40
N ASN A 81 26.17 -0.38 -1.47
CA ASN A 81 26.93 -1.43 -0.81
C ASN A 81 26.26 -2.79 -0.99
N ASN A 82 26.91 -3.70 -1.72
CA ASN A 82 26.37 -5.03 -2.02
C ASN A 82 26.15 -5.94 -0.78
N ARG A 83 26.68 -5.58 0.40
CA ARG A 83 26.49 -6.33 1.65
C ARG A 83 25.23 -5.93 2.42
N ARG A 84 24.50 -4.92 1.96
CA ARG A 84 23.29 -4.41 2.61
C ARG A 84 22.06 -4.62 1.72
N ASN A 85 20.91 -4.82 2.38
CA ASN A 85 19.63 -4.83 1.69
C ASN A 85 19.05 -3.43 1.69
N TYR A 86 18.68 -2.93 0.51
CA TYR A 86 18.09 -1.61 0.32
C TYR A 86 16.66 -1.73 -0.17
N TYR A 87 15.84 -0.76 0.22
CA TYR A 87 14.44 -0.69 -0.11
C TYR A 87 14.05 0.73 -0.51
N THR A 88 13.05 0.83 -1.37
CA THR A 88 12.39 2.10 -1.73
C THR A 88 10.88 1.89 -1.73
N SER A 89 10.11 2.97 -1.69
CA SER A 89 8.67 2.89 -1.89
C SER A 89 8.35 2.40 -3.30
N HIS A 90 7.26 1.64 -3.45
CA HIS A 90 6.80 1.26 -4.77
C HIS A 90 6.21 2.49 -5.48
N PRO A 91 6.47 2.74 -6.77
CA PRO A 91 5.90 3.90 -7.49
C PRO A 91 4.36 3.92 -7.47
N ASP A 92 3.76 2.73 -7.41
CA ASP A 92 2.32 2.53 -7.28
C ASP A 92 1.86 2.15 -5.86
N ILE A 93 2.62 2.50 -4.81
CA ILE A 93 2.35 2.11 -3.42
C ILE A 93 0.88 2.29 -3.00
N PHE A 94 0.27 3.43 -3.33
CA PHE A 94 -1.12 3.72 -2.98
C PHE A 94 -2.10 2.84 -3.76
N PHE A 95 -1.85 2.62 -5.05
CA PHE A 95 -2.69 1.76 -5.88
C PHE A 95 -2.52 0.28 -5.51
N ASN A 96 -1.33 -0.15 -5.10
CA ASN A 96 -1.07 -1.49 -4.60
C ASN A 96 -1.75 -1.72 -3.24
N ASN A 97 -1.75 -0.73 -2.34
CA ASN A 97 -2.55 -0.78 -1.12
C ASN A 97 -4.05 -0.92 -1.44
N PHE A 98 -4.55 -0.13 -2.38
CA PHE A 98 -5.93 -0.21 -2.85
C PHE A 98 -6.28 -1.59 -3.43
N LYS A 99 -5.42 -2.16 -4.29
CA LYS A 99 -5.55 -3.53 -4.82
C LYS A 99 -5.55 -4.57 -3.71
N PHE A 100 -4.66 -4.44 -2.72
CA PHE A 100 -4.57 -5.38 -1.61
C PHE A 100 -5.89 -5.43 -0.84
N ASN A 101 -6.50 -4.28 -0.54
CA ASN A 101 -7.81 -4.22 0.12
C ASN A 101 -8.93 -4.86 -0.72
N MET A 102 -8.82 -4.83 -2.05
CA MET A 102 -9.78 -5.49 -2.95
C MET A 102 -9.76 -7.02 -2.85
N LYS A 103 -8.67 -7.61 -2.36
CA LYS A 103 -8.63 -9.05 -2.08
C LYS A 103 -9.72 -9.47 -1.08
N THR A 104 -9.90 -8.70 -0.01
CA THR A 104 -10.95 -8.94 0.99
C THR A 104 -12.36 -8.83 0.39
N VAL A 105 -12.59 -7.86 -0.50
CA VAL A 105 -13.87 -7.71 -1.22
C VAL A 105 -14.19 -8.96 -2.03
N ARG A 106 -13.22 -9.46 -2.81
CA ARG A 106 -13.38 -10.68 -3.62
C ARG A 106 -13.59 -11.92 -2.76
N GLU A 107 -12.83 -12.07 -1.68
CA GLU A 107 -12.97 -13.20 -0.76
C GLU A 107 -14.35 -13.22 -0.09
N ASN A 108 -14.85 -12.05 0.32
CA ASN A 108 -16.19 -11.92 0.88
C ASN A 108 -17.30 -12.24 -0.14
N ARG A 109 -17.19 -11.73 -1.37
CA ARG A 109 -18.12 -12.09 -2.46
C ARG A 109 -18.15 -13.60 -2.70
N ALA A 110 -16.97 -14.21 -2.89
CA ALA A 110 -16.84 -15.65 -3.14
C ALA A 110 -17.36 -16.49 -1.97
N LEU A 111 -17.20 -16.01 -0.73
CA LEU A 111 -17.78 -16.63 0.46
C LEU A 111 -19.31 -16.65 0.37
N ALA A 112 -19.94 -15.52 0.06
CA ALA A 112 -21.39 -15.41 -0.07
C ALA A 112 -21.93 -16.34 -1.17
N GLU A 113 -21.32 -16.32 -2.35
CA GLU A 113 -21.69 -17.19 -3.48
C GLU A 113 -21.59 -18.68 -3.11
N ARG A 114 -20.50 -19.09 -2.45
CA ARG A 114 -20.29 -20.48 -2.05
C ARG A 114 -21.35 -20.98 -1.08
N PHE A 115 -21.80 -20.15 -0.14
CA PHE A 115 -22.83 -20.54 0.83
C PHE A 115 -24.23 -20.48 0.24
N LEU A 116 -24.55 -19.48 -0.59
CA LEU A 116 -25.81 -19.44 -1.34
C LEU A 116 -26.01 -20.68 -2.22
N ALA A 117 -24.94 -21.19 -2.84
CA ALA A 117 -25.01 -22.40 -3.67
C ALA A 117 -25.21 -23.70 -2.85
N ARG A 118 -25.02 -23.66 -1.53
CA ARG A 118 -25.16 -24.82 -0.62
C ARG A 118 -26.45 -24.78 0.19
N ILE A 119 -27.10 -23.62 0.25
CA ILE A 119 -28.34 -23.45 1.00
C ILE A 119 -29.41 -24.33 0.36
N ASN A 120 -30.00 -25.21 1.17
CA ASN A 120 -31.07 -26.09 0.74
C ASN A 120 -32.39 -25.31 0.81
N PRO A 121 -33.10 -25.12 -0.32
CA PRO A 121 -34.41 -24.46 -0.31
C PRO A 121 -35.47 -25.17 0.56
N GLU A 122 -35.24 -26.45 0.92
CA GLU A 122 -36.12 -27.24 1.78
C GLU A 122 -35.55 -27.50 3.18
N GLY A 123 -34.38 -26.93 3.51
CA GLY A 123 -33.72 -27.12 4.81
C GLY A 123 -34.21 -26.17 5.90
N GLU A 124 -33.88 -26.44 7.17
CA GLU A 124 -34.13 -25.55 8.33
C GLU A 124 -33.29 -24.25 8.30
N GLU A 125 -32.59 -23.96 7.19
CA GLU A 125 -31.81 -22.74 7.04
C GLU A 125 -32.73 -21.53 7.08
N THR A 126 -32.40 -20.56 7.93
CA THR A 126 -33.28 -19.43 8.15
C THR A 126 -33.29 -18.53 6.91
N GLU A 127 -34.46 -18.13 6.43
CA GLU A 127 -34.65 -17.18 5.31
C GLU A 127 -33.77 -15.92 5.48
N LYS A 128 -33.60 -15.48 6.74
CA LYS A 128 -32.70 -14.39 7.14
C LYS A 128 -31.24 -14.61 6.70
N THR A 129 -30.73 -15.84 6.78
CA THR A 129 -29.35 -16.17 6.38
C THR A 129 -29.18 -15.99 4.89
N LYS A 130 -30.13 -16.49 4.10
CA LYS A 130 -30.15 -16.32 2.65
C LYS A 130 -30.21 -14.84 2.27
N GLU A 131 -31.14 -14.09 2.84
CA GLU A 131 -31.27 -12.64 2.62
C GLU A 131 -29.96 -11.89 2.94
N SER A 132 -29.32 -12.24 4.07
CA SER A 132 -28.04 -11.65 4.47
C SER A 132 -26.91 -11.94 3.47
N LEU A 133 -26.85 -13.16 2.94
CA LEU A 133 -25.84 -13.55 1.96
C LEU A 133 -26.12 -12.95 0.57
N GLU A 134 -27.38 -12.83 0.16
CA GLU A 134 -27.76 -12.13 -1.08
C GLU A 134 -27.38 -10.65 -1.01
N HIS A 135 -27.64 -9.99 0.13
CA HIS A 135 -27.20 -8.62 0.37
C HIS A 135 -25.66 -8.52 0.35
N MET A 136 -24.97 -9.40 1.08
CA MET A 136 -23.51 -9.43 1.10
C MET A 136 -22.93 -9.58 -0.31
N LYS A 137 -23.46 -10.50 -1.10
CA LYS A 137 -23.06 -10.72 -2.50
C LYS A 137 -23.27 -9.45 -3.33
N ALA A 138 -24.49 -8.91 -3.34
CA ALA A 138 -24.83 -7.73 -4.14
C ALA A 138 -23.96 -6.51 -3.79
N PHE A 139 -23.69 -6.29 -2.51
CA PHE A 139 -22.84 -5.20 -2.03
C PHE A 139 -21.40 -5.33 -2.54
N TYR A 140 -20.78 -6.49 -2.35
CA TYR A 140 -19.38 -6.70 -2.76
C TYR A 140 -19.21 -6.81 -4.28
N GLU A 141 -20.24 -7.29 -5.01
CA GLU A 141 -20.28 -7.24 -6.48
C GLU A 141 -20.24 -5.80 -7.00
N LEU A 142 -21.00 -4.88 -6.38
CA LEU A 142 -20.98 -3.47 -6.76
C LEU A 142 -19.64 -2.80 -6.40
N MET A 143 -19.05 -3.14 -5.24
CA MET A 143 -17.73 -2.62 -4.89
C MET A 143 -16.65 -3.08 -5.88
N GLU A 144 -16.71 -4.32 -6.33
CA GLU A 144 -15.74 -4.86 -7.29
C GLU A 144 -15.86 -4.19 -8.66
N SER A 145 -17.07 -3.93 -9.16
CA SER A 145 -17.24 -3.22 -10.44
C SER A 145 -16.70 -1.78 -10.39
N PHE A 146 -16.98 -1.04 -9.31
CA PHE A 146 -16.39 0.29 -9.11
C PHE A 146 -14.88 0.26 -8.97
N PHE A 147 -14.32 -0.80 -8.37
CA PHE A 147 -12.88 -0.99 -8.33
C PHE A 147 -12.29 -1.16 -9.73
N GLU A 148 -12.90 -1.96 -10.60
CA GLU A 148 -12.42 -2.17 -11.96
C GLU A 148 -12.45 -0.87 -12.77
N ASP A 149 -13.54 -0.11 -12.67
CA ASP A 149 -13.67 1.20 -13.29
C ASP A 149 -12.62 2.19 -12.77
N PHE A 150 -12.43 2.25 -11.44
CA PHE A 150 -11.41 3.09 -10.82
C PHE A 150 -10.01 2.68 -11.26
N ALA A 151 -9.70 1.39 -11.28
CA ALA A 151 -8.38 0.87 -11.65
C ALA A 151 -8.03 1.24 -13.09
N LYS A 152 -8.99 1.11 -14.01
CA LYS A 152 -8.83 1.56 -15.39
C LYS A 152 -8.60 3.07 -15.47
N ARG A 153 -9.44 3.86 -14.80
CA ARG A 153 -9.33 5.34 -14.85
C ARG A 153 -8.06 5.85 -14.18
N TRP A 154 -7.62 5.24 -13.09
CA TRP A 154 -6.38 5.61 -12.40
C TRP A 154 -5.17 5.47 -13.32
N HIS A 155 -5.13 4.42 -14.13
CA HIS A 155 -4.05 4.24 -15.10
C HIS A 155 -3.96 5.43 -16.08
N GLU A 156 -5.09 5.85 -16.64
CA GLU A 156 -5.17 7.01 -17.54
C GLU A 156 -4.75 8.31 -16.83
N VAL A 157 -5.30 8.56 -15.62
CA VAL A 157 -5.01 9.78 -14.84
C VAL A 157 -3.53 9.86 -14.44
N LYS A 158 -2.92 8.73 -14.08
CA LYS A 158 -1.51 8.66 -13.70
C LYS A 158 -0.62 9.09 -14.88
N GLN A 159 -0.89 8.58 -16.08
CA GLN A 159 -0.17 8.97 -17.31
C GLN A 159 -0.28 10.48 -17.56
N GLU A 160 -1.52 10.99 -17.61
CA GLU A 160 -1.82 12.40 -17.90
C GLU A 160 -1.18 13.38 -16.90
N ARG A 161 -1.18 13.05 -15.60
CA ARG A 161 -0.83 14.02 -14.54
C ARG A 161 0.57 13.87 -13.98
N LEU A 162 1.10 12.65 -13.94
CA LEU A 162 2.35 12.36 -13.24
C LEU A 162 3.48 11.96 -14.18
N GLU A 163 3.19 11.39 -15.35
CA GLU A 163 4.22 10.92 -16.29
C GLU A 163 4.45 11.93 -17.43
N ASP A 164 3.39 12.52 -18.00
CA ASP A 164 3.53 13.56 -19.04
C ASP A 164 3.96 14.92 -18.47
N GLY A 165 3.56 15.24 -17.24
CA GLY A 165 3.97 16.47 -16.53
C GLY A 165 5.46 16.51 -16.14
N MET A 166 6.12 15.36 -16.06
CA MET A 166 7.57 15.27 -15.82
C MET A 166 8.40 15.51 -17.10
N SER A 167 7.79 15.38 -18.29
CA SER A 167 8.49 15.59 -19.57
C SER A 167 8.48 17.06 -20.03
N SER A 168 7.63 17.92 -19.44
CA SER A 168 7.50 19.34 -19.83
C SER A 168 8.28 20.34 -18.96
N SER A 169 8.93 19.89 -17.89
CA SER A 169 9.74 20.76 -17.00
C SER A 169 11.24 20.80 -17.34
N GLY A 170 11.63 20.25 -18.49
CA GLY A 170 13.02 20.08 -18.92
C GLY A 170 13.49 21.02 -20.03
N GLU A 171 13.09 22.29 -20.07
CA GLU A 171 13.79 23.28 -20.92
C GLU A 171 14.84 24.06 -20.10
N PRO A 172 16.12 24.07 -20.52
CA PRO A 172 17.09 24.96 -19.93
C PRO A 172 16.76 26.38 -20.36
N VAL A 173 16.50 27.27 -19.41
CA VAL A 173 16.44 28.71 -19.68
C VAL A 173 17.85 29.15 -20.10
N ALA A 174 18.06 29.20 -21.40
CA ALA A 174 19.22 29.80 -22.01
C ALA A 174 19.17 31.32 -21.80
N SER A 175 20.19 31.81 -21.09
CA SER A 175 20.85 33.12 -21.15
C SER A 175 20.08 34.31 -21.73
N ARG A 176 19.92 35.35 -20.90
CA ARG A 176 20.28 36.74 -21.24
C ARG A 176 20.87 37.44 -20.02
#